data_AF-A0A4P2Q802-F1
#
_entry.id   AF-A0A4P2Q802-F1
#
_cell.length_a   1.000
_cell.length_b   1.000
_cell.length_c   1.000
_cell.angle_alpha   90.00
_cell.angle_beta   90.00
_cell.angle_gamma   90.00
#
_symmetry.space_group_name_H-M   'P 1'
#
loop_
_entity.id
_entity.type
_entity.pdbx_description
1 polymer ?
#
loop_
_entity_poly.entity_id
_entity_poly.type
_entity_poly.pdbx_seq_one_letter_code
_entity_poly.pdbx_strand_id
1 'polypeptide(L)'
;MQSLATLLHEITVETGESESQALARVIDAGVRALQRERVLAKLVREEISRSEAIAAVGLDWVLMTERQQQAIEEDIAWASRP
;
A
#
# COMPACT_ATOMS: atom_id res chain seq x y z
N MET A 1 -14.91 -6.81 13.42
CA MET A 1 -14.14 -5.62 12.99
C MET A 1 -13.61 -4.97 14.25
N GLN A 2 -12.28 -4.92 14.44
CA GLN A 2 -11.72 -4.21 15.60
C GLN A 2 -12.03 -2.72 15.48
N SER A 3 -12.31 -2.06 16.60
CA SER A 3 -12.51 -0.61 16.62
C SER A 3 -11.16 0.11 16.61
N LEU A 4 -11.13 1.36 16.14
CA LEU A 4 -9.92 2.20 16.23
C LEU A 4 -9.43 2.32 17.68
N ALA A 5 -10.35 2.43 18.65
CA ALA A 5 -10.02 2.48 20.07
C ALA A 5 -9.32 1.19 20.55
N THR A 6 -9.75 0.02 20.05
CA THR A 6 -9.11 -1.27 20.37
C THR A 6 -7.69 -1.32 19.81
N LEU A 7 -7.49 -0.92 18.56
CA LEU A 7 -6.16 -0.88 17.91
C LEU A 7 -5.21 0.09 18.63
N LEU A 8 -5.67 1.28 18.99
CA LEU A 8 -4.87 2.24 19.74
C LEU A 8 -4.52 1.70 21.13
N HIS A 9 -5.44 1.01 21.79
CA HIS A 9 -5.16 0.38 23.07
C HIS A 9 -4.09 -0.72 22.94
N GLU A 10 -4.20 -1.61 21.96
CA GLU A 10 -3.19 -2.65 21.69
C GLU A 10 -1.81 -2.04 21.46
N ILE A 11 -1.73 -1.00 20.62
CA ILE A 11 -0.49 -0.28 20.32
C ILE A 11 0.13 0.34 21.59
N THR A 12 -0.68 1.02 22.40
CA THR A 12 -0.18 1.68 23.62
C THR A 12 0.31 0.65 24.65
N VAL A 13 -0.37 -0.51 24.76
CA VAL A 13 0.06 -1.63 25.61
C VAL A 13 1.38 -2.24 25.12
N GLU A 14 1.54 -2.46 23.82
CA GLU A 14 2.72 -3.11 23.26
C GLU A 14 3.96 -2.20 23.27
N THR A 15 3.78 -0.90 23.04
CA THR A 15 4.90 0.03 22.81
C THR A 15 5.18 0.96 23.99
N GLY A 16 4.25 1.05 24.94
CA GLY A 16 4.34 1.98 26.08
C GLY A 16 4.16 3.46 25.70
N GLU A 17 3.81 3.76 24.44
CA GLU A 17 3.56 5.12 23.97
C GLU A 17 2.19 5.64 24.42
N SER A 18 2.00 6.97 24.43
CA SER A 18 0.69 7.56 24.75
C SER A 18 -0.31 7.33 23.61
N GLU A 19 -1.61 7.34 23.92
CA GLU A 19 -2.66 7.19 22.90
C GLU A 19 -2.57 8.25 21.79
N SER A 20 -2.15 9.47 22.13
CA SER A 20 -1.88 10.54 21.16
C SER A 20 -0.69 10.24 20.23
N GLN A 21 0.37 9.61 20.74
CA GLN A 21 1.52 9.17 19.94
C GLN A 21 1.12 8.02 19.02
N ALA A 22 0.39 7.04 19.54
CA ALA A 22 -0.16 5.93 18.77
C ALA A 22 -1.05 6.42 17.64
N LEU A 23 -1.95 7.36 17.93
CA LEU A 23 -2.86 7.94 16.93
C LEU A 23 -2.09 8.69 15.84
N ALA A 24 -1.10 9.52 16.20
CA ALA A 24 -0.27 10.23 15.24
C ALA A 24 0.48 9.25 14.31
N ARG A 25 1.01 8.16 14.87
CA ARG A 25 1.71 7.11 14.12
C ARG A 25 0.78 6.38 13.15
N VAL A 26 -0.43 6.02 13.59
CA VAL A 26 -1.44 5.37 12.75
C VAL A 26 -1.83 6.29 11.58
N ILE A 27 -2.05 7.59 11.85
CA ILE A 27 -2.39 8.56 10.82
C ILE A 27 -1.25 8.72 9.82
N ASP A 28 0.01 8.88 10.26
CA ASP A 28 1.17 9.01 9.37
C ASP A 28 1.34 7.75 8.49
N ALA A 29 1.25 6.56 9.09
CA ALA A 29 1.34 5.31 8.36
C ALA A 29 0.20 5.17 7.33
N GLY A 30 -1.02 5.53 7.71
CA GLY A 30 -2.20 5.49 6.85
C GLY A 30 -2.08 6.46 5.67
N VAL A 31 -1.67 7.71 5.91
CA VAL A 31 -1.46 8.71 4.85
C VAL A 31 -0.38 8.24 3.87
N ARG A 32 0.74 7.71 4.37
CA ARG A 32 1.80 7.15 3.51
C ARG A 32 1.31 5.96 2.68
N ALA A 33 0.49 5.08 3.27
CA ALA A 33 -0.08 3.94 2.58
C ALA A 33 -1.01 4.38 1.44
N LEU A 34 -1.93 5.31 1.70
CA LEU A 34 -2.85 5.86 0.70
C LEU A 34 -2.11 6.59 -0.42
N GLN A 35 -1.06 7.34 -0.09
CA GLN A 35 -0.23 8.01 -1.10
C GLN A 35 0.51 7.00 -1.99
N ARG A 36 1.06 5.92 -1.42
CA ARG A 36 1.67 4.84 -2.21
C ARG A 36 0.66 4.19 -3.15
N GLU A 37 -0.50 3.79 -2.64
CA GLU A 37 -1.57 3.17 -3.43
C GLU A 37 -1.96 4.06 -4.61
N ARG A 38 -2.14 5.36 -4.37
CA ARG A 38 -2.46 6.32 -5.42
C ARG A 38 -1.39 6.39 -6.50
N VAL A 39 -0.10 6.37 -6.14
CA VAL A 39 1.00 6.39 -7.13
C VAL A 39 1.03 5.09 -7.94
N LEU A 40 0.93 3.94 -7.27
CA LEU A 40 0.95 2.64 -7.94
C LEU A 40 -0.26 2.46 -8.87
N ALA A 41 -1.44 2.94 -8.49
CA ALA A 41 -2.62 2.94 -9.34
C ALA A 41 -2.41 3.79 -10.61
N LYS A 42 -1.67 4.90 -10.53
CA LYS A 42 -1.29 5.69 -11.70
C LYS A 42 -0.30 4.97 -12.60
N LEU A 43 0.65 4.23 -12.02
CA LEU A 43 1.60 3.42 -12.77
C LEU A 43 0.88 2.35 -13.59
N VAL A 44 -0.05 1.60 -12.97
CA VAL A 44 -0.84 0.56 -13.65
C VAL A 44 -1.70 1.13 -14.78
N ARG A 45 -2.19 2.37 -14.62
CA ARG A 45 -2.94 3.09 -15.67
C ARG A 45 -2.05 3.80 -16.69
N GLU A 46 -0.73 3.61 -16.62
CA GLU A 46 0.27 4.25 -17.50
C GLU A 46 0.22 5.79 -17.47
N GLU A 47 -0.34 6.38 -16.40
CA GLU A 47 -0.45 7.84 -16.21
C GLU A 47 0.88 8.49 -15.78
N ILE A 48 1.82 7.68 -15.30
CA ILE A 48 3.17 8.10 -14.91
C ILE A 48 4.18 7.07 -15.42
N SER A 49 5.41 7.53 -15.65
CA SER A 49 6.50 6.63 -16.01
C SER A 49 6.95 5.78 -14.82
N ARG A 50 7.55 4.63 -15.13
CA ARG A 50 8.20 3.76 -14.16
C ARG A 50 9.24 4.50 -13.31
N SER A 51 10.05 5.35 -13.92
CA SER A 51 11.05 6.18 -13.23
C SER A 51 10.42 7.14 -12.21
N GLU A 52 9.31 7.79 -12.57
CA GLU A 52 8.58 8.68 -11.67
C GLU A 52 7.96 7.90 -10.50
N ALA A 53 7.41 6.72 -10.76
CA ALA A 53 6.89 5.85 -9.71
C ALA A 53 8.01 5.40 -8.75
N ILE A 54 9.16 4.95 -9.27
CA ILE A 54 10.31 4.54 -8.44
C ILE A 54 10.77 5.71 -7.56
N ALA A 55 10.85 6.91 -8.10
CA ALA A 55 11.24 8.10 -7.33
C ALA A 55 10.24 8.44 -6.21
N ALA A 56 8.94 8.18 -6.42
CA ALA A 56 7.89 8.52 -5.47
C ALA A 56 7.67 7.46 -4.38
N VAL A 57 7.77 6.17 -4.69
CA VAL A 57 7.43 5.09 -3.75
C VAL A 57 8.55 4.08 -3.50
N GLY A 58 9.62 4.10 -4.30
CA GLY A 58 10.73 3.16 -4.23
C GLY A 58 10.59 1.97 -5.20
N LEU A 59 11.73 1.37 -5.54
CA LEU A 59 11.82 0.30 -6.53
C LEU A 59 11.02 -0.95 -6.14
N ASP A 60 11.05 -1.34 -4.87
CA ASP A 60 10.40 -2.58 -4.41
C ASP A 60 8.90 -2.57 -4.64
N TRP A 61 8.24 -1.44 -4.35
CA TRP A 61 6.80 -1.28 -4.57
C TRP A 61 6.44 -1.36 -6.04
N VAL A 62 7.23 -0.72 -6.90
CA VAL A 62 7.04 -0.77 -8.36
C VAL A 62 7.18 -2.19 -8.88
N LEU A 63 8.24 -2.91 -8.48
CA LEU A 63 8.46 -4.30 -8.88
C LEU A 63 7.34 -5.24 -8.42
N MET A 64 6.83 -5.05 -7.20
CA MET A 64 5.70 -5.85 -6.71
C MET A 64 4.43 -5.61 -7.52
N THR A 65 4.10 -4.35 -7.80
CA THR A 65 2.91 -4.00 -8.59
C THR A 65 3.01 -4.53 -10.02
N GLU A 66 4.18 -4.40 -10.67
CA GLU A 66 4.41 -4.94 -12.02
C GLU A 66 4.22 -6.47 -12.05
N ARG A 67 4.73 -7.20 -11.05
CA ARG A 67 4.53 -8.65 -10.94
C ARG A 67 3.07 -9.03 -10.71
N GLN A 68 2.36 -8.27 -9.88
CA GLN A 68 0.93 -8.50 -9.64
C GLN A 68 0.10 -8.28 -10.92
N GLN A 69 0.40 -7.21 -11.66
CA GLN A 69 -0.24 -6.96 -12.95
C GLN A 69 -0.01 -8.12 -13.93
N GLN A 70 1.24 -8.57 -14.07
CA GLN A 70 1.57 -9.70 -14.93
C GLN A 70 0.83 -10.98 -14.52
N ALA A 71 0.76 -11.29 -13.22
CA ALA A 71 0.03 -12.46 -12.74
C ALA A 71 -1.47 -12.40 -13.09
N ILE A 72 -2.10 -11.22 -12.98
CA ILE A 72 -3.50 -11.02 -13.37
C ILE A 72 -3.67 -11.22 -14.88
N GLU A 73 -2.75 -10.71 -15.70
CA GLU A 73 -2.77 -10.89 -17.16
C GLU A 73 -2.63 -12.37 -17.54
N GLU A 74 -1.75 -13.11 -16.85
CA GLU A 74 -1.59 -14.56 -17.01
C GLU A 74 -2.86 -15.34 -16.65
N ASP A 75 -3.52 -14.98 -15.55
CA ASP A 75 -4.79 -15.59 -15.12
C ASP A 75 -5.93 -15.32 -16.13
N ILE A 76 -6.03 -14.10 -16.64
CA ILE A 76 -6.99 -13.74 -17.70
C ILE A 76 -6.71 -14.55 -18.97
N ALA A 77 -5.44 -14.62 -19.38
CA ALA A 77 -5.03 -15.38 -20.56
C ALA A 77 -5.35 -16.87 -20.38
N TRP A 78 -5.10 -17.44 -19.20
CA TRP A 78 -5.46 -18.82 -18.86
C TRP A 78 -6.96 -19.07 -18.98
N ALA A 79 -7.80 -18.20 -18.40
CA ALA A 79 -9.26 -18.32 -18.45
C ALA A 79 -9.83 -18.17 -19.88
N SER A 80 -9.11 -17.48 -20.77
CA SER A 80 -9.50 -17.28 -22.17
C SER A 80 -9.11 -18.42 -23.13
N ARG A 81 -8.40 -19.46 -22.64
CA ARG A 81 -8.03 -20.62 -23.47
C ARG A 81 -9.29 -21.49 -23.76
N PRO A 82 -9.50 -21.91 -25.02
CA PRO A 82 -10.63 -22.75 -25.41
C PRO A 82 -10.54 -24.19 -24.91
#